data_AF-A0A6B9T8L3-F1
#
_entry.id   AF-A0A6B9T8L3-F1
#
_cell.length_a   1.000
_cell.length_b   1.000
_cell.length_c   1.000
_cell.angle_alpha   90.00
_cell.angle_beta   90.00
_cell.angle_gamma   90.00
#
_symmetry.space_group_name_H-M   'P 1'
#
loop_
_entity.id
_entity.type
_entity.pdbx_description
1 polymer ?
#
loop_
_entity_poly.entity_id
_entity_poly.type
_entity_poly.pdbx_seq_one_letter_code
_entity_poly.pdbx_strand_id
1 'polypeptide(L)'
;MEAEYTIDEAIGIISRAVERKRKEIADLEKRKRRFKREDRIAEIQEFIDYLKADLTAYISVLADMKDDDSLLEGLDLDNTDVVECPVKYDQYINGLSADDLENELEADEVRAEYCDEIVEMMCYDIGEAALKSKKMVKFLLDDPYALEALGELIFYDDYLYDTFRALAESEKDKDKKKKKKRKD
;
A
#
# COMPACT_ATOMS: atom_id res chain seq x y z
N MET A 1 16.22 -9.65 -10.36
CA MET A 1 16.38 -10.21 -9.00
C MET A 1 16.60 -8.97 -8.16
N GLU A 2 15.50 -8.30 -7.83
CA GLU A 2 15.53 -7.21 -6.85
C GLU A 2 16.07 -7.80 -5.55
N ALA A 3 17.01 -7.09 -4.95
CA ALA A 3 17.53 -7.49 -3.66
C ALA A 3 16.46 -7.12 -2.64
N GLU A 4 15.75 -8.11 -2.12
CA GLU A 4 14.80 -7.94 -1.02
C GLU A 4 15.55 -7.32 0.17
N TYR A 5 15.30 -6.03 0.42
CA TYR A 5 15.96 -5.32 1.53
C TYR A 5 15.48 -5.90 2.85
N THR A 6 16.39 -6.03 3.82
CA THR A 6 15.95 -6.26 5.20
C THR A 6 15.19 -5.05 5.73
N ILE A 7 14.31 -5.25 6.72
CA ILE A 7 13.57 -4.14 7.36
C ILE A 7 14.51 -3.03 7.85
N ASP A 8 15.68 -3.39 8.42
CA ASP A 8 16.66 -2.41 8.88
C ASP A 8 17.29 -1.61 7.73
N GLU A 9 17.54 -2.24 6.58
CA GLU A 9 18.07 -1.58 5.39
C GLU A 9 17.01 -0.64 4.77
N ALA A 10 15.78 -1.11 4.64
CA ALA A 10 14.63 -0.33 4.18
C ALA A 10 14.40 0.91 5.05
N ILE A 11 14.41 0.73 6.38
CA ILE A 11 14.37 1.82 7.35
C ILE A 11 15.50 2.82 7.11
N GLY A 12 16.72 2.34 6.85
CA GLY A 12 17.88 3.17 6.59
C GLY A 12 17.74 4.00 5.31
N ILE A 13 17.23 3.41 4.24
CA ILE A 13 16.98 4.06 2.94
C ILE A 13 15.93 5.17 3.09
N ILE A 14 14.78 4.84 3.67
CA ILE A 14 13.68 5.81 3.88
C ILE A 14 14.13 6.94 4.83
N SER A 15 14.85 6.61 5.90
CA SER A 15 15.32 7.63 6.86
C SER A 15 16.23 8.67 6.20
N ARG A 16 17.10 8.26 5.27
CA ARG A 16 17.95 9.19 4.50
C ARG A 16 17.12 10.13 3.61
N ALA A 17 16.13 9.59 2.91
CA ALA A 17 15.24 10.39 2.06
C ALA A 17 14.45 11.41 2.90
N VAL A 18 13.90 10.99 4.06
CA VAL A 18 13.22 11.84 5.03
C VAL A 18 14.10 13.00 5.50
N GLU A 19 15.35 12.71 5.92
CA GLU A 19 16.28 13.74 6.38
C GLU A 19 16.64 14.75 5.29
N ARG A 20 16.86 14.27 4.06
CA ARG A 20 17.15 15.12 2.90
C ARG A 20 15.98 16.05 2.60
N LYS A 21 14.75 15.51 2.46
CA LYS A 21 13.54 16.30 2.19
C LYS A 21 13.26 17.33 3.29
N ARG A 22 13.48 17.00 4.57
CA ARG A 22 13.39 17.97 5.68
C ARG A 22 14.33 19.16 5.51
N LYS A 23 15.59 18.92 5.11
CA LYS A 23 16.57 19.98 4.84
C LYS A 23 16.15 20.83 3.65
N GLU A 24 15.69 20.20 2.57
CA GLU A 24 15.23 20.89 1.36
C GLU A 24 14.02 21.79 1.62
N ILE A 25 13.01 21.27 2.31
CA ILE A 25 11.83 22.06 2.71
C ILE A 25 12.26 23.28 3.53
N ALA A 26 13.14 23.10 4.53
CA ALA A 26 13.62 24.20 5.35
C ALA A 26 14.39 25.26 4.53
N ASP A 27 15.16 24.84 3.54
CA ASP A 27 15.90 25.76 2.67
C ASP A 27 14.99 26.47 1.66
N LEU A 28 13.99 25.79 1.11
CA LEU A 28 12.96 26.38 0.28
C LEU A 28 12.13 27.40 1.06
N GLU A 29 11.75 27.11 2.30
CA GLU A 29 11.05 28.06 3.17
C GLU A 29 11.90 29.31 3.44
N LYS A 30 13.20 29.16 3.73
CA LYS A 30 14.13 30.30 3.87
C LYS A 30 14.24 31.09 2.56
N ARG A 31 14.30 30.41 1.42
CA ARG A 31 14.45 31.05 0.09
C ARG A 31 13.17 31.79 -0.30
N LYS A 32 11.99 31.21 -0.06
CA LYS A 32 10.67 31.81 -0.28
C LYS A 32 10.58 33.17 0.38
N ARG A 33 11.02 33.30 1.65
CA ARG A 33 11.01 34.56 2.42
C ARG A 33 11.86 35.68 1.79
N ARG A 34 12.80 35.36 0.90
CA ARG A 34 13.66 36.33 0.21
C ARG A 34 13.10 36.81 -1.11
N PHE A 35 12.13 36.08 -1.69
CA PHE A 35 11.47 36.49 -2.91
C PHE A 35 10.46 37.61 -2.64
N LYS A 36 10.32 38.53 -3.60
CA LYS A 36 9.34 39.63 -3.58
C LYS A 36 8.25 39.48 -4.65
N ARG A 37 8.41 38.50 -5.53
CA ARG A 37 7.57 38.26 -6.71
C ARG A 37 6.56 37.19 -6.35
N GLU A 38 5.27 37.53 -6.38
CA GLU A 38 4.19 36.64 -5.94
C GLU A 38 4.13 35.34 -6.74
N ASP A 39 4.36 35.40 -8.06
CA ASP A 39 4.46 34.24 -8.95
C ASP A 39 5.52 33.24 -8.48
N ARG A 40 6.70 33.73 -8.08
CA ARG A 40 7.78 32.88 -7.57
C ARG A 40 7.52 32.36 -6.18
N ILE A 41 6.82 33.14 -5.36
CA ILE A 41 6.43 32.72 -4.00
C ILE A 41 5.40 31.58 -4.09
N ALA A 42 4.43 31.68 -5.00
CA ALA A 42 3.43 30.64 -5.26
C ALA A 42 4.08 29.36 -5.79
N GLU A 43 4.93 29.47 -6.82
CA GLU A 43 5.68 28.33 -7.39
C GLU A 43 6.50 27.57 -6.34
N ILE A 44 7.20 28.30 -5.45
CA ILE A 44 7.96 27.67 -4.36
C ILE A 44 7.04 27.07 -3.31
N GLN A 45 5.89 27.68 -3.05
CA GLN A 45 4.94 27.18 -2.07
C GLN A 45 4.31 25.87 -2.54
N GLU A 46 3.87 25.79 -3.80
CA GLU A 46 3.36 24.56 -4.42
C GLU A 46 4.38 23.42 -4.28
N PHE A 47 5.66 23.71 -4.52
CA PHE A 47 6.73 22.73 -4.37
C PHE A 47 6.98 22.31 -2.91
N ILE A 48 6.93 23.26 -1.97
CA ILE A 48 7.01 22.95 -0.53
C ILE A 48 5.85 22.05 -0.10
N ASP A 49 4.64 22.35 -0.55
CA ASP A 49 3.44 21.60 -0.16
C ASP A 49 3.49 20.17 -0.71
N TYR A 50 3.92 20.01 -1.95
CA TYR A 50 4.19 18.68 -2.54
C TYR A 50 5.24 17.90 -1.74
N LEU A 51 6.40 18.50 -1.45
CA LEU A 51 7.45 17.84 -0.68
C LEU A 51 7.01 17.51 0.75
N LYS A 52 6.13 18.31 1.36
CA LYS A 52 5.56 18.01 2.69
C LYS A 52 4.62 16.81 2.63
N ALA A 53 3.74 16.74 1.64
CA ALA A 53 2.85 15.59 1.45
C ALA A 53 3.65 14.30 1.21
N ASP A 54 4.66 14.39 0.35
CA ASP A 54 5.56 13.27 0.05
C ASP A 54 6.39 12.85 1.28
N LEU A 55 6.94 13.82 2.03
CA LEU A 55 7.61 13.56 3.30
C LEU A 55 6.69 12.88 4.32
N THR A 56 5.43 13.31 4.43
CA THR A 56 4.44 12.66 5.30
C THR A 56 4.26 11.20 4.90
N ALA A 57 4.14 10.89 3.61
CA ALA A 57 4.00 9.51 3.13
C ALA A 57 5.20 8.63 3.55
N TYR A 58 6.43 9.14 3.40
CA TYR A 58 7.62 8.41 3.87
C TYR A 58 7.66 8.23 5.38
N ILE A 59 7.27 9.26 6.16
CA ILE A 59 7.25 9.15 7.62
C ILE A 59 6.18 8.17 8.09
N SER A 60 5.02 8.10 7.43
CA SER A 60 3.97 7.13 7.75
C SER A 60 4.45 5.69 7.62
N VAL A 61 5.11 5.37 6.50
CA VAL A 61 5.72 4.04 6.31
C VAL A 61 6.83 3.78 7.34
N LEU A 62 7.67 4.77 7.60
CA LEU A 62 8.74 4.64 8.59
C LEU A 62 8.23 4.42 10.02
N ALA A 63 7.12 5.05 10.39
CA ALA A 63 6.47 4.88 11.69
C ALA A 63 5.93 3.46 11.86
N ASP A 64 5.27 2.94 10.83
CA ASP A 64 4.73 1.58 10.81
C ASP A 64 5.86 0.53 10.85
N MET A 65 6.88 0.66 10.00
CA MET A 65 8.05 -0.23 9.99
C MET A 65 8.79 -0.28 11.34
N LYS A 66 8.76 0.82 12.10
CA LYS A 66 9.44 0.94 13.40
C LYS A 66 8.54 0.63 14.60
N ASP A 67 7.24 0.47 14.39
CA ASP A 67 6.25 0.44 15.47
C ASP A 67 6.40 1.68 16.41
N ASP A 68 6.57 2.87 15.81
CA ASP A 68 6.82 4.13 16.52
C ASP A 68 5.90 5.27 16.03
N ASP A 69 4.70 5.31 16.60
CA ASP A 69 3.69 6.35 16.35
C ASP A 69 4.15 7.76 16.73
N SER A 70 5.20 7.92 17.54
CA SER A 70 5.70 9.26 17.90
C SER A 70 6.24 10.02 16.69
N LEU A 71 6.63 9.30 15.62
CA LEU A 71 7.05 9.90 14.35
C LEU A 71 5.90 10.60 13.61
N LEU A 72 4.64 10.26 13.93
CA LEU A 72 3.44 10.85 13.32
C LEU A 72 3.01 12.15 14.01
N GLU A 73 3.58 12.48 15.17
CA GLU A 73 3.18 13.66 15.94
C GLU A 73 3.36 14.95 15.12
N GLY A 74 2.26 15.69 14.96
CA GLY A 74 2.25 16.97 14.24
C GLY A 74 2.17 16.86 12.72
N LEU A 75 2.00 15.64 12.17
CA LEU A 75 1.62 15.44 10.78
C LEU A 75 0.11 15.56 10.61
N ASP A 76 -0.31 16.12 9.48
CA ASP A 76 -1.71 16.16 9.09
C ASP A 76 -2.04 14.92 8.25
N LEU A 77 -2.47 13.86 8.93
CA LEU A 77 -2.81 12.57 8.31
C LEU A 77 -4.25 12.53 7.78
N ASP A 78 -5.11 13.47 8.22
CA ASP A 78 -6.51 13.57 7.82
C ASP A 78 -6.69 14.42 6.55
N ASN A 79 -5.59 14.98 6.01
CA ASN A 79 -5.66 15.77 4.80
C ASN A 79 -6.06 14.89 3.61
N THR A 80 -7.25 15.16 3.08
CA THR A 80 -7.82 14.45 1.93
C THR A 80 -7.59 15.19 0.61
N ASP A 81 -7.01 16.39 0.65
CA ASP A 81 -6.67 17.15 -0.54
C ASP A 81 -5.46 16.53 -1.23
N VAL A 82 -5.67 15.99 -2.42
CA VAL A 82 -4.59 15.46 -3.25
C VAL A 82 -3.69 16.61 -3.67
N VAL A 83 -2.43 16.59 -3.23
CA VAL A 83 -1.43 17.57 -3.64
C VAL A 83 -0.91 17.18 -5.02
N GLU A 84 -1.24 17.98 -6.04
CA GLU A 84 -0.79 17.72 -7.40
C GLU A 84 0.72 17.87 -7.55
N CYS A 85 1.31 17.02 -8.40
CA CYS A 85 2.73 17.11 -8.75
C CYS A 85 3.03 18.47 -9.44
N PRO A 86 3.95 19.28 -8.91
CA PRO A 86 4.27 20.57 -9.48
C PRO A 86 4.86 20.46 -10.89
N VAL A 87 4.50 21.39 -11.78
CA VAL A 87 4.94 21.42 -13.19
C VAL A 87 6.47 21.37 -13.37
N LYS A 88 7.23 21.81 -12.37
CA LYS A 88 8.70 21.84 -12.39
C LYS A 88 9.36 20.75 -11.54
N TYR A 89 8.62 19.73 -11.13
CA TYR A 89 9.15 18.61 -10.36
C TYR A 89 10.31 17.92 -11.09
N ASP A 90 10.22 17.75 -12.42
CA ASP A 90 11.30 17.20 -13.23
C ASP A 90 12.61 18.00 -13.10
N GLN A 91 12.52 19.33 -12.97
CA GLN A 91 13.71 20.17 -12.79
C GLN A 91 14.35 19.97 -11.42
N TYR A 92 13.54 19.64 -10.41
CA TYR A 92 14.01 19.28 -9.09
C TYR A 92 14.69 17.92 -9.09
N ILE A 93 14.02 16.87 -9.61
CA ILE A 93 14.58 15.51 -9.65
C ILE A 93 15.89 15.48 -10.43
N ASN A 94 15.95 16.13 -11.60
CA ASN A 94 17.18 16.22 -12.38
C ASN A 94 18.26 17.11 -11.75
N GLY A 95 17.91 17.90 -10.74
CA GLY A 95 18.82 18.78 -10.00
C GLY A 95 19.49 18.11 -8.80
N LEU A 96 19.07 16.89 -8.43
CA LEU A 96 19.67 16.11 -7.36
C LEU A 96 21.07 15.62 -7.73
N SER A 97 21.90 15.34 -6.71
CA SER A 97 23.14 14.61 -6.93
C SER A 97 22.84 13.16 -7.35
N ALA A 98 23.82 12.46 -7.92
CA ALA A 98 23.63 11.05 -8.31
C ALA A 98 23.22 10.19 -7.12
N ASP A 99 23.91 10.34 -5.98
CA ASP A 99 23.62 9.61 -4.75
C ASP A 99 22.25 9.97 -4.17
N ASP A 100 21.85 11.25 -4.22
CA ASP A 100 20.52 11.68 -3.74
C ASP A 100 19.38 11.21 -4.65
N LEU A 101 19.63 11.10 -5.95
CA LEU A 101 18.68 10.58 -6.91
C LEU A 101 18.52 9.07 -6.75
N GLU A 102 19.62 8.34 -6.62
CA GLU A 102 19.61 6.90 -6.33
C GLU A 102 18.85 6.61 -5.04
N ASN A 103 19.17 7.32 -3.95
CA ASN A 103 18.45 7.13 -2.69
C ASN A 103 16.96 7.49 -2.78
N GLU A 104 16.57 8.48 -3.59
CA GLU A 104 15.15 8.81 -3.78
C GLU A 104 14.40 7.70 -4.52
N LEU A 105 15.00 7.14 -5.57
CA LEU A 105 14.38 6.05 -6.33
C LEU A 105 14.27 4.79 -5.49
N GLU A 106 15.35 4.42 -4.76
CA GLU A 106 15.32 3.29 -3.84
C GLU A 106 14.29 3.50 -2.72
N ALA A 107 14.18 4.71 -2.16
CA ALA A 107 13.21 4.98 -1.11
C ALA A 107 11.77 4.85 -1.61
N ASP A 108 11.48 5.35 -2.81
CA ASP A 108 10.15 5.27 -3.41
C ASP A 108 9.76 3.82 -3.73
N GLU A 109 10.71 3.03 -4.24
CA GLU A 109 10.54 1.59 -4.49
C GLU A 109 10.24 0.83 -3.20
N VAL A 110 11.07 0.98 -2.16
CA VAL A 110 10.85 0.36 -0.85
C VAL A 110 9.51 0.77 -0.25
N ARG A 111 9.13 2.05 -0.39
CA ARG A 111 7.84 2.54 0.09
C ARG A 111 6.67 1.89 -0.65
N ALA A 112 6.76 1.79 -1.98
CA ALA A 112 5.71 1.19 -2.81
C ALA A 112 5.53 -0.30 -2.49
N GLU A 113 6.63 -1.06 -2.46
CA GLU A 113 6.61 -2.48 -2.10
C GLU A 113 5.99 -2.71 -0.72
N TYR A 114 6.41 -1.94 0.28
CA TYR A 114 5.85 -2.04 1.64
C TYR A 114 4.35 -1.75 1.67
N CYS A 115 3.90 -0.70 0.97
CA CYS A 115 2.48 -0.38 0.90
C CYS A 115 1.68 -1.48 0.20
N ASP A 116 2.21 -2.09 -0.85
CA ASP A 116 1.56 -3.21 -1.55
C ASP A 116 1.43 -4.42 -0.60
N GLU A 117 2.48 -4.79 0.12
CA GLU A 117 2.45 -5.87 1.11
C GLU A 117 1.40 -5.62 2.22
N ILE A 118 1.31 -4.39 2.73
CA ILE A 118 0.31 -4.01 3.72
C ILE A 118 -1.10 -4.18 3.16
N VAL A 119 -1.36 -3.73 1.93
CA VAL A 119 -2.67 -3.88 1.27
C VAL A 119 -2.99 -5.35 1.04
N GLU A 120 -2.02 -6.17 0.64
CA GLU A 120 -2.19 -7.61 0.48
C GLU A 120 -2.56 -8.29 1.81
N MET A 121 -1.85 -7.97 2.89
CA MET A 121 -2.16 -8.48 4.24
C MET A 121 -3.55 -8.04 4.71
N MET A 122 -3.92 -6.78 4.49
CA MET A 122 -5.27 -6.28 4.79
C MET A 122 -6.34 -7.03 4.00
N CYS A 123 -6.13 -7.25 2.70
CA CYS A 123 -7.03 -8.03 1.86
C CYS A 123 -7.20 -9.46 2.38
N TYR A 124 -6.09 -10.09 2.78
CA TYR A 124 -6.09 -11.42 3.39
C TYR A 124 -6.92 -11.45 4.68
N ASP A 125 -6.68 -10.53 5.60
CA ASP A 125 -7.38 -10.47 6.89
C ASP A 125 -8.88 -10.21 6.72
N ILE A 126 -9.24 -9.28 5.82
CA ILE A 126 -10.64 -9.01 5.46
C ILE A 126 -11.29 -10.26 4.87
N GLY A 127 -10.62 -10.93 3.94
CA GLY A 127 -11.11 -12.17 3.34
C GLY A 127 -11.33 -13.27 4.37
N GLU A 128 -10.35 -13.49 5.25
CA GLU A 128 -10.44 -14.49 6.31
C GLU A 128 -11.59 -14.19 7.29
N ALA A 129 -11.69 -12.94 7.74
CA ALA A 129 -12.78 -12.49 8.63
C ALA A 129 -14.15 -12.62 7.97
N ALA A 130 -14.26 -12.28 6.68
CA ALA A 130 -15.48 -12.41 5.89
C ALA A 130 -15.93 -13.88 5.80
N LEU A 131 -15.02 -14.79 5.45
CA LEU A 131 -15.32 -16.22 5.32
C LEU A 131 -15.62 -16.90 6.67
N LYS A 132 -15.04 -16.43 7.77
CA LYS A 132 -15.37 -16.90 9.14
C LYS A 132 -16.74 -16.41 9.62
N SER A 133 -17.26 -15.31 9.07
CA SER A 133 -18.53 -14.69 9.48
C SER A 133 -19.73 -15.27 8.73
N LYS A 134 -20.59 -16.04 9.43
CA LYS A 134 -21.83 -16.59 8.84
C LYS A 134 -22.76 -15.53 8.23
N LYS A 135 -22.80 -14.32 8.81
CA LYS A 135 -23.62 -13.22 8.28
C LYS A 135 -23.05 -12.70 6.97
N MET A 136 -21.72 -12.55 6.90
CA MET A 136 -21.05 -12.07 5.70
C MET A 136 -21.11 -13.11 4.59
N VAL A 137 -20.87 -14.39 4.89
CA VAL A 137 -21.05 -15.49 3.91
C VAL A 137 -22.46 -15.49 3.33
N LYS A 138 -23.50 -15.31 4.17
CA LYS A 138 -24.87 -15.20 3.65
C LYS A 138 -25.03 -14.01 2.70
N PHE A 139 -24.45 -12.86 3.04
CA PHE A 139 -24.49 -11.69 2.17
C PHE A 139 -23.78 -11.94 0.83
N LEU A 140 -22.60 -12.57 0.85
CA LEU A 140 -21.86 -12.95 -0.36
C LEU A 140 -22.66 -13.93 -1.24
N LEU A 141 -23.39 -14.88 -0.63
CA LEU A 141 -24.26 -15.81 -1.36
C LEU A 141 -25.46 -15.11 -2.03
N ASP A 142 -25.88 -13.96 -1.51
CA ASP A 142 -27.00 -13.18 -2.04
C ASP A 142 -26.54 -12.19 -3.14
N ASP A 143 -25.21 -11.99 -3.34
CA ASP A 143 -24.62 -11.12 -4.36
C ASP A 143 -24.07 -11.93 -5.56
N PRO A 144 -24.68 -11.82 -6.76
CA PRO A 144 -24.23 -12.54 -7.96
C PRO A 144 -22.79 -12.25 -8.38
N TYR A 145 -22.30 -11.02 -8.20
CA TYR A 145 -20.93 -10.66 -8.62
C TYR A 145 -19.89 -11.25 -7.69
N ALA A 146 -20.18 -11.28 -6.37
CA ALA A 146 -19.32 -11.93 -5.40
C ALA A 146 -19.21 -13.44 -5.66
N LEU A 147 -20.33 -14.09 -6.02
CA LEU A 147 -20.35 -15.50 -6.40
C LEU A 147 -19.56 -15.79 -7.67
N GLU A 148 -19.70 -14.94 -8.69
CA GLU A 148 -18.94 -15.06 -9.94
C GLU A 148 -17.44 -14.93 -9.68
N ALA A 149 -17.01 -13.90 -8.96
CA ALA A 149 -15.61 -13.69 -8.62
C ALA A 149 -15.00 -14.85 -7.82
N LEU A 150 -15.72 -15.38 -6.82
CA LEU A 150 -15.29 -16.56 -6.07
C LEU A 150 -15.20 -17.81 -6.97
N GLY A 151 -16.15 -17.95 -7.90
CA GLY A 151 -16.16 -19.03 -8.88
C GLY A 151 -14.98 -18.97 -9.83
N GLU A 152 -14.66 -17.79 -10.37
CA GLU A 152 -13.49 -17.55 -11.22
C GLU A 152 -12.19 -17.86 -10.49
N LEU A 153 -12.05 -17.40 -9.24
CA LEU A 153 -10.88 -17.66 -8.41
C LEU A 153 -10.66 -19.17 -8.21
N ILE A 154 -11.73 -19.93 -7.92
CA ILE A 154 -11.65 -21.39 -7.80
C ILE A 154 -11.38 -22.06 -9.15
N PHE A 155 -11.93 -21.54 -10.25
CA PHE A 155 -11.83 -22.17 -11.57
C PHE A 155 -10.46 -22.00 -12.21
N TYR A 156 -9.84 -20.83 -12.07
CA TYR A 156 -8.56 -20.52 -12.70
C TYR A 156 -7.35 -20.99 -11.88
N ASP A 157 -7.52 -21.27 -10.59
CA ASP A 157 -6.49 -21.91 -9.77
C ASP A 157 -6.67 -23.43 -9.79
N ASP A 158 -5.74 -24.14 -10.43
CA ASP A 158 -5.79 -25.60 -10.60
C ASP A 158 -5.92 -26.33 -9.25
N TYR A 159 -5.22 -25.87 -8.21
CA TYR A 159 -5.23 -26.50 -6.91
C TYR A 159 -6.59 -26.34 -6.20
N LEU A 160 -7.17 -25.15 -6.26
CA LEU A 160 -8.50 -24.87 -5.71
C LEU A 160 -9.58 -25.62 -6.48
N TYR A 161 -9.49 -25.67 -7.81
CA TYR A 161 -10.43 -26.39 -8.66
C TYR A 161 -10.45 -27.90 -8.34
N ASP A 162 -9.26 -28.51 -8.28
CA ASP A 162 -9.12 -29.93 -7.94
C ASP A 162 -9.63 -30.24 -6.53
N THR A 163 -9.31 -29.37 -5.57
CA THR A 163 -9.80 -29.48 -4.18
C THR A 163 -11.33 -29.41 -4.13
N PHE A 164 -11.93 -28.44 -4.82
CA PHE A 164 -13.38 -28.29 -4.91
C PHE A 164 -14.05 -29.53 -5.50
N ARG A 165 -13.50 -30.04 -6.61
CA ARG A 165 -14.01 -31.25 -7.27
C ARG A 165 -13.95 -32.48 -6.35
N ALA A 166 -12.82 -32.69 -5.67
CA ALA A 166 -12.63 -33.80 -4.74
C ALA A 166 -13.63 -33.75 -3.58
N LEU A 167 -13.87 -32.57 -3.01
CA LEU A 167 -14.87 -32.37 -1.96
C LEU A 167 -16.27 -32.74 -2.46
N ALA A 168 -16.67 -32.25 -3.65
CA ALA A 168 -17.97 -32.53 -4.24
C ALA A 168 -18.20 -34.01 -4.57
N GLU A 169 -17.17 -34.72 -5.01
CA GLU A 169 -17.23 -36.18 -5.26
C GLU A 169 -17.37 -36.97 -3.94
N SER A 170 -16.67 -36.54 -2.88
CA SER A 170 -16.74 -37.18 -1.56
C SER A 170 -18.13 -37.12 -0.92
N GLU A 171 -18.87 -36.02 -1.13
CA GLU A 171 -20.23 -35.86 -0.60
C GLU A 171 -21.23 -36.78 -1.31
N LYS A 172 -21.11 -36.91 -2.64
CA LYS A 172 -21.96 -37.80 -3.45
C LYS A 172 -21.83 -39.27 -3.01
N ASP A 173 -20.63 -39.69 -2.62
CA ASP A 173 -20.40 -41.06 -2.15
C ASP A 173 -20.92 -41.31 -0.72
N LYS A 174 -20.89 -40.30 0.15
CA LYS A 174 -21.53 -40.37 1.48
C LYS A 174 -23.05 -40.53 1.35
N ASP A 175 -23.68 -39.79 0.44
CA ASP A 175 -25.12 -39.87 0.22
C ASP A 175 -25.57 -41.21 -0.38
N LYS A 176 -24.80 -41.77 -1.32
CA LYS A 176 -25.05 -43.13 -1.86
C LYS A 176 -24.97 -44.19 -0.77
N LYS A 177 -23.98 -44.14 0.12
CA LYS A 177 -23.85 -45.08 1.26
C LYS A 177 -25.01 -44.95 2.25
N LYS A 178 -25.45 -43.72 2.54
CA LYS A 178 -26.57 -43.45 3.46
C LYS A 178 -27.92 -43.93 2.89
N LYS A 179 -28.14 -43.79 1.58
CA LYS A 179 -29.33 -44.34 0.89
C LYS A 179 -29.33 -45.87 0.84
N LYS A 180 -28.16 -46.51 0.75
CA LYS A 180 -28.04 -47.98 0.77
C LYS A 180 -28.39 -48.57 2.15
N LYS A 181 -27.91 -47.96 3.24
CA LYS A 181 -28.23 -48.37 4.63
C LYS A 181 -29.69 -48.18 5.06
N ARG A 182 -30.48 -47.38 4.35
CA ARG A 182 -31.91 -47.14 4.65
C ARG A 182 -32.85 -48.10 3.93
N LYS A 183 -32.33 -48.95 3.04
CA LYS A 183 -33.10 -49.93 2.24
C LYS A 183 -32.90 -51.38 2.70
N ASP A 184 -32.02 -51.60 3.68
CA ASP A 184 -31.88 -52.84 4.45
C ASP A 184 -32.62 -52.67 5.79
#